data_AF-A0A4Q4S0P5-F1
#
_entry.id   AF-A0A4Q4S0P5-F1
#
_cell.length_a   1.000
_cell.length_b   1.000
_cell.length_c   1.000
_cell.angle_alpha   90.00
_cell.angle_beta   90.00
_cell.angle_gamma   90.00
#
_symmetry.space_group_name_H-M   'P 1'
#
loop_
_entity.id
_entity.type
_entity.pdbx_description
1 polymer ?
#
loop_
_entity_poly.entity_id
_entity_poly.type
_entity_poly.pdbx_seq_one_letter_code
_entity_poly.pdbx_strand_id
1 'polypeptide(L)'
;MAEAFGIATAAVGLLPLCRDGFRLVQDVVGASDAFKEVSWRVQSQINVFEAWRRPWDLDGYEWGKFKEYSKENHSEALAIGHELALLSFTLCNASKLLSKYGLKLKDRHRHEQIKPAEIPSPDMKKLLTSEASFKKWVNGCKKNLPFIQKCRFVLTSDNSNADTLVDRLRECNEALHRFSPPAIQVIQTQNIYFVFGKSASEEQVKALFVEVNRAKKSNQQSLPYQEFARIAEFSNAVKDQKLVAKGQKRSREVRRFELSDFQTDPDYKVSGSQDAEMGLLKKFPFPKEMRVVYIEWMSGGREVEREAKAKAKARMLSVKMSEQVLLPTCYGILEDNSGYSKRFGLVMAPPDHIRLNLKFMMPGNIRPGSIMFFPTSSEVRSSRISSTPRLDYSKPFLVGFGHARIDDRRLGREDPTRTQAPGEITLDEYQHPKKIEAPLTKYSRFFDVYSVGCVLLEIGMWQPLSELVVIPRRGRPAEANRAREDMKAKAESLIGVTGSVYAAVIKKCLDVDPHSDLSEEKNNDVCAALLSELIGELGKCSA
;
A
#
# COMPACT_ATOMS: atom_id res chain seq x y z
N MET A 1 -44.80 2.18 -3.60
CA MET A 1 -44.53 2.52 -5.01
C MET A 1 -43.57 1.48 -5.57
N ALA A 2 -43.92 0.80 -6.65
CA ALA A 2 -42.98 -0.11 -7.32
C ALA A 2 -41.98 0.71 -8.13
N GLU A 3 -40.68 0.44 -8.00
CA GLU A 3 -39.67 1.14 -8.80
C GLU A 3 -39.78 0.72 -10.26
N ALA A 4 -39.85 1.69 -11.17
CA ALA A 4 -39.70 1.44 -12.59
C ALA A 4 -38.34 0.77 -12.82
N PHE A 5 -38.33 -0.33 -13.57
CA PHE A 5 -37.12 -1.08 -13.84
C PHE A 5 -36.06 -0.21 -14.51
N GLY A 6 -34.99 0.09 -13.79
CA GLY A 6 -33.96 1.03 -14.19
C GLY A 6 -32.54 0.45 -14.18
N ILE A 7 -31.59 1.23 -14.68
CA ILE A 7 -30.18 0.85 -14.85
C ILE A 7 -29.59 0.29 -13.56
N ALA A 8 -29.85 0.91 -12.41
CA ALA A 8 -29.34 0.43 -11.13
C ALA A 8 -29.94 -0.93 -10.71
N THR A 9 -31.24 -1.15 -10.91
CA THR A 9 -31.89 -2.46 -10.69
C THR A 9 -31.27 -3.54 -11.60
N ALA A 10 -31.01 -3.19 -12.87
CA ALA A 10 -30.39 -4.10 -13.82
C ALA A 10 -28.93 -4.43 -13.44
N ALA A 11 -28.13 -3.42 -13.10
CA ALA A 11 -26.75 -3.60 -12.65
C ALA A 11 -26.67 -4.50 -11.41
N VAL A 12 -27.46 -4.22 -10.37
CA VAL A 12 -27.52 -5.02 -9.14
C VAL A 12 -27.88 -6.48 -9.44
N GLY A 13 -28.85 -6.74 -10.31
CA GLY A 13 -29.25 -8.10 -10.68
C GLY A 13 -28.23 -8.88 -11.54
N LEU A 14 -27.26 -8.20 -12.17
CA LEU A 14 -26.18 -8.85 -12.94
C LEU A 14 -24.98 -9.26 -12.06
N LEU A 15 -24.78 -8.63 -10.90
CA LEU A 15 -23.62 -8.90 -10.04
C LEU A 15 -23.53 -10.34 -9.54
N PRO A 16 -24.62 -11.01 -9.08
CA PRO A 16 -24.56 -12.42 -8.69
C PRO A 16 -24.11 -13.32 -9.83
N LEU A 17 -24.57 -13.05 -11.07
CA LEU A 17 -24.17 -13.81 -12.26
C LEU A 17 -22.68 -13.65 -12.56
N CYS A 18 -22.15 -12.42 -12.44
CA CYS A 18 -20.73 -12.16 -12.63
C CYS A 18 -19.89 -12.88 -11.55
N ARG A 19 -20.28 -12.78 -10.29
CA ARG A 19 -19.57 -13.42 -9.17
C ARG A 19 -19.57 -14.95 -9.28
N ASP A 20 -20.72 -15.55 -9.56
CA ASP A 20 -20.85 -17.01 -9.64
C ASP A 20 -20.17 -17.55 -10.91
N GLY A 21 -20.20 -16.80 -12.02
CA GLY A 21 -19.45 -17.10 -13.23
C GLY A 21 -17.93 -16.99 -13.04
N PHE A 22 -17.44 -15.97 -12.33
CA PHE A 22 -16.01 -15.82 -12.00
C PHE A 22 -15.49 -17.01 -11.17
N ARG A 23 -16.22 -17.40 -10.12
CA ARG A 23 -15.88 -18.59 -9.30
C ARG A 23 -15.72 -19.83 -10.16
N LEU A 24 -16.68 -20.05 -11.06
CA LEU A 24 -16.64 -21.19 -11.96
C LEU A 24 -15.41 -21.18 -12.86
N VAL A 25 -15.09 -20.04 -13.48
CA VAL A 25 -13.89 -19.94 -14.32
C VAL A 25 -12.63 -20.18 -13.49
N GLN A 26 -12.56 -19.67 -12.26
CA GLN A 26 -11.45 -19.94 -11.34
C GLN A 26 -11.30 -21.44 -11.04
N ASP A 27 -12.40 -22.14 -10.75
CA ASP A 27 -12.40 -23.58 -10.47
C ASP A 27 -11.91 -24.39 -11.69
N VAL A 28 -12.31 -23.99 -12.90
CA VAL A 28 -11.87 -24.62 -14.16
C VAL A 28 -10.37 -24.43 -14.40
N VAL A 29 -9.88 -23.19 -14.33
CA VAL A 29 -8.46 -22.91 -14.63
C VAL A 29 -7.56 -23.42 -13.49
N GLY A 30 -8.05 -23.45 -12.25
CA GLY A 30 -7.36 -24.03 -11.09
C GLY A 30 -7.33 -25.57 -11.06
N ALA A 31 -8.10 -26.27 -11.90
CA ALA A 31 -8.17 -27.73 -11.89
C ALA A 31 -6.93 -28.45 -12.48
N SER A 32 -5.94 -27.72 -12.99
CA SER A 32 -4.73 -28.27 -13.61
C SER A 32 -3.50 -27.38 -13.36
N ASP A 33 -2.43 -27.96 -12.81
CA ASP A 33 -1.16 -27.24 -12.60
C ASP A 33 -0.54 -26.70 -13.90
N ALA A 34 -0.87 -27.27 -15.07
CA ALA A 34 -0.41 -26.79 -16.37
C ALA A 34 -0.89 -25.35 -16.68
N PHE A 35 -2.00 -24.91 -16.08
CA PHE A 35 -2.59 -23.58 -16.29
C PHE A 35 -2.52 -22.70 -15.03
N LYS A 36 -1.64 -23.04 -14.08
CA LYS A 36 -1.49 -22.35 -12.79
C LYS A 36 -1.22 -20.84 -12.93
N GLU A 37 -0.44 -20.43 -13.94
CA GLU A 37 -0.24 -19.01 -14.25
C GLU A 37 -1.54 -18.32 -14.68
N VAL A 38 -2.28 -18.91 -15.63
CA VAL A 38 -3.59 -18.40 -16.07
C VAL A 38 -4.56 -18.34 -14.89
N SER A 39 -4.55 -19.35 -14.01
CA SER A 39 -5.38 -19.40 -12.80
C SER A 39 -5.12 -18.22 -11.86
N TRP A 40 -3.85 -17.83 -11.69
CA TRP A 40 -3.50 -16.64 -10.92
C TRP A 40 -3.88 -15.32 -11.60
N ARG A 41 -3.87 -15.29 -12.94
CA ARG A 41 -4.30 -14.11 -13.71
C ARG A 41 -5.83 -13.94 -13.68
N VAL A 42 -6.61 -15.02 -13.77
CA VAL A 42 -8.06 -15.01 -13.49
C VAL A 42 -8.33 -14.53 -12.06
N GLN A 43 -7.64 -15.08 -11.06
CA GLN A 43 -7.79 -14.67 -9.66
C GLN A 43 -7.46 -13.18 -9.46
N SER A 44 -6.51 -12.64 -10.23
CA SER A 44 -6.19 -11.20 -10.21
C SER A 44 -7.35 -10.36 -10.76
N GLN A 45 -8.03 -10.82 -11.80
CA GLN A 45 -9.23 -10.15 -12.32
C GLN A 45 -10.44 -10.27 -11.37
N ILE A 46 -10.57 -11.38 -10.64
CA ILE A 46 -11.56 -11.51 -9.54
C ILE A 46 -11.27 -10.49 -8.44
N ASN A 47 -10.00 -10.33 -8.05
CA ASN A 47 -9.59 -9.37 -7.03
C ASN A 47 -9.89 -7.92 -7.43
N VAL A 48 -9.69 -7.56 -8.71
CA VAL A 48 -10.04 -6.23 -9.25
C VAL A 48 -11.56 -6.01 -9.24
N PHE A 49 -12.35 -6.99 -9.68
CA PHE A 49 -13.82 -6.91 -9.65
C PHE A 49 -14.37 -6.77 -8.22
N GLU A 50 -13.85 -7.55 -7.27
CA GLU A 50 -14.21 -7.48 -5.85
C GLU A 50 -13.82 -6.13 -5.23
N ALA A 51 -12.69 -5.54 -5.62
CA ALA A 51 -12.27 -4.22 -5.17
C ALA A 51 -13.11 -3.08 -5.79
N TRP A 52 -13.54 -3.25 -7.05
CA TRP A 52 -14.45 -2.33 -7.74
C TRP A 52 -15.84 -2.27 -7.10
N ARG A 53 -16.43 -3.43 -6.77
CA ARG A 53 -17.83 -3.50 -6.29
C ARG A 53 -18.05 -3.03 -4.84
N ARG A 54 -17.03 -3.10 -3.98
CA ARG A 54 -17.16 -2.80 -2.54
C ARG A 54 -17.59 -1.36 -2.21
N PRO A 55 -17.01 -0.29 -2.79
CA PRO A 55 -17.35 1.08 -2.39
C PRO A 55 -18.79 1.50 -2.71
N TRP A 56 -19.42 0.78 -3.66
CA TRP A 56 -20.82 0.90 -4.03
C TRP A 56 -21.81 0.24 -3.05
N ASP A 57 -21.31 -0.45 -2.03
CA ASP A 57 -22.07 -1.20 -1.02
C ASP A 57 -23.01 -2.28 -1.59
N LEU A 58 -22.52 -2.97 -2.63
CA LEU A 58 -23.26 -3.99 -3.37
C LEU A 58 -23.31 -5.36 -2.66
N ASP A 59 -22.99 -5.42 -1.38
CA ASP A 59 -23.11 -6.59 -0.51
C ASP A 59 -24.38 -6.55 0.38
N GLY A 60 -25.11 -5.42 0.42
CA GLY A 60 -26.33 -5.22 1.22
C GLY A 60 -27.59 -4.89 0.40
N TYR A 61 -28.70 -4.64 1.10
CA TYR A 61 -29.97 -4.21 0.49
C TYR A 61 -29.99 -2.72 0.10
N GLU A 62 -29.03 -1.93 0.59
CA GLU A 62 -28.96 -0.47 0.39
C GLU A 62 -27.87 -0.07 -0.60
N TRP A 63 -28.07 -0.42 -1.87
CA TRP A 63 -27.30 0.03 -3.04
C TRP A 63 -27.51 1.54 -3.36
N GLY A 64 -27.75 2.36 -2.32
CA GLY A 64 -28.12 3.76 -2.40
C GLY A 64 -27.11 4.61 -3.18
N LYS A 65 -25.82 4.40 -2.95
CA LYS A 65 -24.75 5.13 -3.65
C LYS A 65 -24.79 4.93 -5.17
N PHE A 66 -24.97 3.70 -5.65
CA PHE A 66 -25.08 3.45 -7.09
C PHE A 66 -26.43 3.94 -7.66
N LYS A 67 -27.49 3.87 -6.86
CA LYS A 67 -28.82 4.38 -7.20
C LYS A 67 -28.83 5.89 -7.42
N GLU A 68 -28.28 6.65 -6.47
CA GLU A 68 -28.09 8.09 -6.54
C GLU A 68 -27.21 8.46 -7.72
N TYR A 69 -26.05 7.82 -7.84
CA TYR A 69 -25.17 8.00 -8.98
C TYR A 69 -25.87 7.79 -10.33
N SER A 70 -26.72 6.76 -10.45
CA SER A 70 -27.45 6.47 -11.69
C SER A 70 -28.54 7.47 -12.06
N LYS A 71 -29.01 8.30 -11.11
CA LYS A 71 -29.93 9.42 -11.37
C LYS A 71 -29.16 10.63 -11.90
N GLU A 72 -27.99 10.90 -11.33
CA GLU A 72 -27.17 12.07 -11.66
C GLU A 72 -26.31 11.86 -12.92
N ASN A 73 -25.81 10.65 -13.14
CA ASN A 73 -24.82 10.30 -14.17
C ASN A 73 -25.35 9.12 -15.02
N HIS A 74 -26.44 9.38 -15.75
CA HIS A 74 -27.20 8.34 -16.45
C HIS A 74 -26.37 7.59 -17.51
N SER A 75 -25.47 8.28 -18.21
CA SER A 75 -24.74 7.70 -19.35
C SER A 75 -23.63 6.74 -18.89
N GLU A 76 -22.95 7.10 -17.82
CA GLU A 76 -21.89 6.37 -17.16
C GLU A 76 -22.46 5.16 -16.40
N ALA A 77 -23.58 5.34 -15.72
CA ALA A 77 -24.31 4.23 -15.11
C ALA A 77 -24.82 3.23 -16.18
N LEU A 78 -25.28 3.71 -17.34
CA LEU A 78 -25.64 2.83 -18.48
C LEU A 78 -24.41 2.06 -18.98
N ALA A 79 -23.24 2.72 -19.05
CA ALA A 79 -21.98 2.09 -19.43
C ALA A 79 -21.51 1.03 -18.39
N ILE A 80 -21.68 1.28 -17.09
CA ILE A 80 -21.44 0.27 -16.05
C ILE A 80 -22.38 -0.93 -16.23
N GLY A 81 -23.68 -0.68 -16.48
CA GLY A 81 -24.64 -1.75 -16.77
C GLY A 81 -24.28 -2.56 -18.03
N HIS A 82 -23.76 -1.89 -19.07
CA HIS A 82 -23.26 -2.49 -20.31
C HIS A 82 -22.07 -3.44 -20.05
N GLU A 83 -21.09 -2.99 -19.27
CA GLU A 83 -19.92 -3.81 -18.95
C GLU A 83 -20.27 -4.98 -18.02
N LEU A 84 -21.16 -4.81 -17.05
CA LEU A 84 -21.70 -5.93 -16.26
C LEU A 84 -22.45 -6.94 -17.15
N ALA A 85 -23.18 -6.48 -18.16
CA ALA A 85 -23.84 -7.38 -19.12
C ALA A 85 -22.82 -8.15 -19.97
N LEU A 86 -21.79 -7.49 -20.50
CA LEU A 86 -20.69 -8.12 -21.25
C LEU A 86 -19.89 -9.12 -20.40
N LEU A 87 -19.65 -8.79 -19.13
CA LEU A 87 -18.96 -9.64 -18.19
C LEU A 87 -19.81 -10.88 -17.87
N SER A 88 -21.09 -10.69 -17.55
CA SER A 88 -22.04 -11.80 -17.32
C SER A 88 -22.17 -12.70 -18.56
N PHE A 89 -22.15 -12.13 -19.76
CA PHE A 89 -22.16 -12.87 -21.02
C PHE A 89 -20.89 -13.68 -21.24
N THR A 90 -19.73 -13.08 -20.99
CA THR A 90 -18.41 -13.73 -21.14
C THR A 90 -18.27 -14.93 -20.19
N LEU A 91 -18.81 -14.80 -18.98
CA LEU A 91 -18.75 -15.83 -17.94
C LEU A 91 -19.87 -16.90 -18.04
N CYS A 92 -21.07 -16.55 -18.53
CA CYS A 92 -22.22 -17.47 -18.59
C CYS A 92 -22.50 -18.09 -19.99
N ASN A 93 -21.83 -17.63 -21.06
CA ASN A 93 -22.02 -18.19 -22.40
C ASN A 93 -21.13 -19.43 -22.61
N ALA A 94 -21.68 -20.60 -22.25
CA ALA A 94 -21.04 -21.89 -22.42
C ALA A 94 -20.54 -22.15 -23.86
N SER A 95 -21.30 -21.73 -24.88
CA SER A 95 -20.91 -21.91 -26.28
C SER A 95 -19.65 -21.11 -26.62
N LYS A 96 -19.49 -19.88 -26.10
CA LYS A 96 -18.26 -19.08 -26.30
C LYS A 96 -17.09 -19.56 -25.44
N LEU A 97 -17.35 -20.01 -24.22
CA LEU A 97 -16.35 -20.69 -23.39
C LEU A 97 -15.73 -21.89 -24.12
N LEU A 98 -16.57 -22.72 -24.74
CA LEU A 98 -16.14 -23.89 -25.51
C LEU A 98 -15.45 -23.55 -26.85
N SER A 99 -16.04 -22.65 -27.64
CA SER A 99 -15.59 -22.40 -29.02
C SER A 99 -14.49 -21.33 -29.17
N LYS A 100 -14.46 -20.31 -28.30
CA LYS A 100 -13.54 -19.17 -28.40
C LYS A 100 -12.44 -19.19 -27.34
N TYR A 101 -12.76 -19.60 -26.11
CA TYR A 101 -11.84 -19.45 -24.97
C TYR A 101 -11.06 -20.74 -24.62
N GLY A 102 -11.15 -21.77 -25.46
CA GLY A 102 -10.30 -22.97 -25.37
C GLY A 102 -10.71 -23.99 -24.29
N LEU A 103 -11.89 -23.84 -23.67
CA LEU A 103 -12.40 -24.85 -22.73
C LEU A 103 -12.94 -26.05 -23.52
N LYS A 104 -12.70 -27.27 -23.03
CA LYS A 104 -13.32 -28.51 -23.55
C LYS A 104 -13.90 -29.34 -22.42
N LEU A 105 -14.98 -30.07 -22.69
CA LEU A 105 -15.57 -31.02 -21.74
C LEU A 105 -14.60 -32.20 -21.54
N LYS A 106 -14.35 -32.57 -20.28
CA LYS A 106 -13.46 -33.68 -19.90
C LYS A 106 -13.99 -35.04 -20.41
N ASP A 107 -15.30 -35.27 -20.26
CA ASP A 107 -15.98 -36.49 -20.68
C ASP A 107 -17.05 -36.17 -21.74
N ARG A 108 -16.69 -36.24 -23.03
CA ARG A 108 -17.62 -35.89 -24.14
C ARG A 108 -18.91 -36.72 -24.11
N HIS A 109 -18.79 -38.03 -23.95
CA HIS A 109 -19.88 -38.99 -24.11
C HIS A 109 -21.05 -38.86 -23.11
N ARG A 110 -20.85 -38.27 -21.92
CA ARG A 110 -21.93 -38.02 -20.95
C ARG A 110 -22.67 -36.70 -21.15
N HIS A 111 -22.08 -35.75 -21.87
CA HIS A 111 -22.56 -34.37 -21.93
C HIS A 111 -23.19 -33.98 -23.28
N GLU A 112 -23.01 -34.77 -24.35
CA GLU A 112 -23.64 -34.55 -25.67
C GLU A 112 -25.18 -34.53 -25.64
N GLN A 113 -25.81 -35.10 -24.61
CA GLN A 113 -27.27 -35.13 -24.44
C GLN A 113 -27.86 -33.82 -23.87
N ILE A 114 -27.05 -32.90 -23.35
CA ILE A 114 -27.52 -31.62 -22.78
C ILE A 114 -26.84 -30.48 -23.52
N LYS A 115 -27.57 -29.81 -24.42
CA LYS A 115 -27.07 -28.62 -25.11
C LYS A 115 -27.16 -27.39 -24.21
N PRO A 116 -26.16 -26.49 -24.19
CA PRO A 116 -26.26 -25.23 -23.47
C PRO A 116 -27.38 -24.36 -24.06
N ALA A 117 -28.02 -23.54 -23.23
CA ALA A 117 -28.98 -22.56 -23.70
C ALA A 117 -28.26 -21.45 -24.48
N GLU A 118 -28.75 -21.15 -25.68
CA GLU A 118 -28.26 -20.01 -26.44
C GLU A 118 -28.60 -18.71 -25.72
N ILE A 119 -27.54 -17.96 -25.37
CA ILE A 119 -27.64 -16.58 -24.93
C ILE A 119 -27.28 -15.73 -26.15
N PRO A 120 -28.23 -14.97 -26.74
CA PRO A 120 -27.93 -14.09 -27.87
C PRO A 120 -26.95 -12.99 -27.44
N SER A 121 -26.37 -12.28 -28.40
CA SER A 121 -25.68 -11.01 -28.07
C SER A 121 -26.69 -10.05 -27.43
N PRO A 122 -26.36 -9.39 -26.30
CA PRO A 122 -27.32 -8.55 -25.59
C PRO A 122 -27.66 -7.27 -26.37
N ASP A 123 -28.95 -7.01 -26.57
CA ASP A 123 -29.45 -5.66 -26.90
C ASP A 123 -29.38 -4.83 -25.62
N MET A 124 -28.29 -4.09 -25.46
CA MET A 124 -27.90 -3.46 -24.20
C MET A 124 -28.89 -2.41 -23.71
N LYS A 125 -29.44 -1.62 -24.65
CA LYS A 125 -30.44 -0.60 -24.32
C LYS A 125 -31.70 -1.27 -23.79
N LYS A 126 -32.23 -2.29 -24.48
CA LYS A 126 -33.40 -3.04 -23.98
C LYS A 126 -33.09 -3.82 -22.70
N LEU A 127 -31.88 -4.37 -22.55
CA LEU A 127 -31.49 -5.14 -21.37
C LEU A 127 -31.54 -4.31 -20.08
N LEU A 128 -31.11 -3.04 -20.15
CA LEU A 128 -30.99 -2.15 -19.00
C LEU A 128 -32.25 -1.32 -18.73
N THR A 129 -33.20 -1.25 -19.67
CA THR A 129 -34.46 -0.48 -19.53
C THR A 129 -35.75 -1.29 -19.62
N SER A 130 -35.70 -2.61 -19.92
CA SER A 130 -36.88 -3.46 -20.02
C SER A 130 -36.78 -4.67 -19.09
N GLU A 131 -37.64 -4.70 -18.06
CA GLU A 131 -37.69 -5.77 -17.06
C GLU A 131 -37.91 -7.15 -17.69
N ALA A 132 -38.76 -7.24 -18.72
CA ALA A 132 -39.00 -8.47 -19.46
C ALA A 132 -37.73 -8.96 -20.19
N SER A 133 -37.00 -8.05 -20.84
CA SER A 133 -35.73 -8.36 -21.52
C SER A 133 -34.67 -8.80 -20.52
N PHE A 134 -34.60 -8.12 -19.37
CA PHE A 134 -33.72 -8.44 -18.26
C PHE A 134 -34.00 -9.80 -17.63
N LYS A 135 -35.26 -10.09 -17.28
CA LYS A 135 -35.68 -11.40 -16.75
C LYS A 135 -35.36 -12.51 -17.75
N LYS A 136 -35.59 -12.30 -19.05
CA LYS A 136 -35.21 -13.25 -20.11
C LYS A 136 -33.70 -13.49 -20.14
N TRP A 137 -32.89 -12.43 -20.06
CA TRP A 137 -31.43 -12.50 -20.02
C TRP A 137 -30.89 -13.25 -18.80
N VAL A 138 -31.31 -12.84 -17.60
CA VAL A 138 -30.92 -13.43 -16.33
C VAL A 138 -31.33 -14.90 -16.29
N ASN A 139 -32.52 -15.26 -16.79
CA ASN A 139 -32.95 -16.65 -16.89
C ASN A 139 -32.13 -17.45 -17.91
N GLY A 140 -31.69 -16.84 -19.02
CA GLY A 140 -30.74 -17.47 -19.96
C GLY A 140 -29.40 -17.81 -19.30
N CYS A 141 -28.81 -16.83 -18.60
CA CYS A 141 -27.58 -17.02 -17.84
C CYS A 141 -27.74 -18.07 -16.74
N LYS A 142 -28.81 -17.99 -15.94
CA LYS A 142 -29.14 -18.96 -14.88
C LYS A 142 -29.44 -20.36 -15.39
N LYS A 143 -29.94 -20.55 -16.61
CA LYS A 143 -30.08 -21.88 -17.23
C LYS A 143 -28.72 -22.50 -17.57
N ASN A 144 -27.75 -21.68 -17.98
CA ASN A 144 -26.40 -22.15 -18.25
C ASN A 144 -25.60 -22.44 -16.97
N LEU A 145 -25.75 -21.67 -15.89
CA LEU A 145 -24.94 -21.88 -14.67
C LEU A 145 -24.95 -23.34 -14.15
N PRO A 146 -26.09 -24.05 -13.97
CA PRO A 146 -26.09 -25.47 -13.58
C PRO A 146 -25.52 -26.43 -14.62
N PHE A 147 -25.63 -26.11 -15.92
CA PHE A 147 -24.95 -26.88 -16.97
C PHE A 147 -23.44 -26.75 -16.82
N ILE A 148 -22.95 -25.51 -16.74
CA ILE A 148 -21.53 -25.20 -16.63
C ILE A 148 -20.96 -25.77 -15.31
N GLN A 149 -21.67 -25.67 -14.17
CA GLN A 149 -21.26 -26.25 -12.88
C GLN A 149 -21.15 -27.79 -12.90
N LYS A 150 -21.99 -28.48 -13.68
CA LYS A 150 -21.93 -29.94 -13.85
C LYS A 150 -20.85 -30.38 -14.85
N CYS A 151 -20.38 -29.48 -15.70
CA CYS A 151 -19.34 -29.75 -16.67
C CYS A 151 -17.96 -29.64 -16.03
N ARG A 152 -17.16 -30.70 -16.09
CA ARG A 152 -15.72 -30.59 -15.84
C ARG A 152 -15.05 -30.12 -17.12
N PHE A 153 -14.64 -28.86 -17.15
CA PHE A 153 -13.85 -28.33 -18.26
C PHE A 153 -12.37 -28.61 -18.06
N VAL A 154 -11.66 -28.76 -19.18
CA VAL A 154 -10.20 -28.81 -19.27
C VAL A 154 -9.81 -27.78 -20.33
N LEU A 155 -8.84 -26.92 -20.01
CA LEU A 155 -8.24 -26.02 -21.00
C LEU A 155 -7.41 -26.83 -22.01
N THR A 156 -7.53 -26.49 -23.28
CA THR A 156 -6.58 -26.95 -24.30
C THR A 156 -5.18 -26.44 -23.99
N SER A 157 -4.14 -27.21 -24.34
CA SER A 157 -2.71 -26.88 -24.16
C SER A 157 -2.25 -25.57 -24.83
N ASP A 158 -3.11 -24.94 -25.62
CA ASP A 158 -2.89 -23.61 -26.18
C ASP A 158 -3.36 -22.51 -25.20
N ASN A 159 -2.39 -21.85 -24.56
CA ASN A 159 -2.62 -20.73 -23.65
C ASN A 159 -3.25 -19.51 -24.34
N SER A 160 -3.16 -19.34 -25.66
CA SER A 160 -3.60 -18.10 -26.34
C SER A 160 -5.12 -17.85 -26.23
N ASN A 161 -5.93 -18.92 -26.24
CA ASN A 161 -7.38 -18.82 -26.06
C ASN A 161 -7.74 -18.50 -24.60
N ALA A 162 -6.97 -19.04 -23.65
CA ALA A 162 -7.12 -18.77 -22.22
C ALA A 162 -6.70 -17.33 -21.89
N ASP A 163 -5.61 -16.87 -22.50
CA ASP A 163 -5.18 -15.47 -22.46
C ASP A 163 -6.26 -14.54 -23.00
N THR A 164 -6.90 -14.89 -24.11
CA THR A 164 -7.98 -14.11 -24.72
C THR A 164 -9.20 -13.98 -23.79
N LEU A 165 -9.46 -14.98 -22.93
CA LEU A 165 -10.46 -14.88 -21.88
C LEU A 165 -10.01 -13.90 -20.78
N VAL A 166 -8.78 -14.03 -20.26
CA VAL A 166 -8.24 -13.14 -19.23
C VAL A 166 -8.16 -11.69 -19.70
N ASP A 167 -7.67 -11.47 -20.92
CA ASP A 167 -7.59 -10.16 -21.56
C ASP A 167 -8.99 -9.53 -21.68
N ARG A 168 -10.03 -10.31 -22.00
CA ARG A 168 -11.42 -9.82 -22.03
C ARG A 168 -12.01 -9.51 -20.65
N LEU A 169 -11.65 -10.30 -19.62
CA LEU A 169 -12.05 -10.02 -18.24
C LEU A 169 -11.39 -8.73 -17.72
N ARG A 170 -10.11 -8.49 -18.09
CA ARG A 170 -9.40 -7.23 -17.83
C ARG A 170 -10.11 -6.05 -18.47
N GLU A 171 -10.41 -6.11 -19.76
CA GLU A 171 -11.10 -5.02 -20.49
C GLU A 171 -12.38 -4.56 -19.79
N CYS A 172 -13.26 -5.49 -19.40
CA CYS A 172 -14.49 -5.16 -18.69
C CYS A 172 -14.22 -4.57 -17.30
N ASN A 173 -13.25 -5.11 -16.54
CA ASN A 173 -12.86 -4.56 -15.24
C ASN A 173 -12.29 -3.13 -15.33
N GLU A 174 -11.46 -2.85 -16.33
CA GLU A 174 -10.89 -1.52 -16.56
C GLU A 174 -11.97 -0.52 -16.98
N ALA A 175 -12.93 -0.93 -17.80
CA ALA A 175 -14.07 -0.11 -18.17
C ALA A 175 -15.00 0.17 -16.97
N LEU A 176 -15.30 -0.82 -16.13
CA LEU A 176 -16.07 -0.65 -14.89
C LEU A 176 -15.43 0.37 -13.93
N HIS A 177 -14.09 0.35 -13.78
CA HIS A 177 -13.35 1.35 -13.01
C HIS A 177 -13.42 2.74 -13.67
N ARG A 178 -13.14 2.82 -14.98
CA ARG A 178 -13.15 4.08 -15.76
C ARG A 178 -14.47 4.84 -15.67
N PHE A 179 -15.62 4.15 -15.67
CA PHE A 179 -16.94 4.76 -15.54
C PHE A 179 -17.38 5.02 -14.09
N SER A 180 -16.56 4.71 -13.08
CA SER A 180 -16.86 5.06 -11.68
C SER A 180 -16.49 6.53 -11.38
N PRO A 181 -17.13 7.23 -10.43
CA PRO A 181 -16.75 8.59 -10.01
C PRO A 181 -15.29 8.67 -9.55
N PRO A 182 -14.56 9.79 -9.77
CA PRO A 182 -13.17 9.94 -9.32
C PRO A 182 -12.94 9.63 -7.84
N ALA A 183 -13.84 10.08 -6.95
CA ALA A 183 -13.77 9.77 -5.52
C ALA A 183 -13.90 8.26 -5.23
N ILE A 184 -14.75 7.55 -5.98
CA ILE A 184 -14.90 6.10 -5.88
C ILE A 184 -13.70 5.39 -6.49
N GLN A 185 -13.17 5.85 -7.63
CA GLN A 185 -11.97 5.29 -8.28
C GLN A 185 -10.75 5.27 -7.35
N VAL A 186 -10.55 6.31 -6.54
CA VAL A 186 -9.48 6.36 -5.52
C VAL A 186 -9.65 5.21 -4.51
N ILE A 187 -10.84 5.04 -3.94
CA ILE A 187 -11.15 3.98 -2.96
C ILE A 187 -11.01 2.59 -3.61
N GLN A 188 -11.47 2.41 -4.85
CA GLN A 188 -11.31 1.17 -5.61
C GLN A 188 -9.82 0.85 -5.82
N THR A 189 -9.00 1.84 -6.19
CA THR A 189 -7.55 1.66 -6.38
C THR A 189 -6.86 1.29 -5.07
N GLN A 190 -7.21 1.93 -3.95
CA GLN A 190 -6.75 1.58 -2.61
C GLN A 190 -7.15 0.14 -2.21
N ASN A 191 -8.38 -0.27 -2.51
CA ASN A 191 -8.84 -1.65 -2.30
C ASN A 191 -8.02 -2.66 -3.13
N ILE A 192 -7.68 -2.34 -4.39
CA ILE A 192 -6.85 -3.19 -5.24
C ILE A 192 -5.44 -3.33 -4.63
N TYR A 193 -4.82 -2.21 -4.24
CA TYR A 193 -3.52 -2.21 -3.55
C TYR A 193 -3.54 -3.06 -2.28
N PHE A 194 -4.59 -2.93 -1.45
CA PHE A 194 -4.74 -3.73 -0.24
C PHE A 194 -4.87 -5.23 -0.53
N VAL A 195 -5.67 -5.61 -1.53
CA VAL A 195 -5.88 -7.04 -1.86
C VAL A 195 -4.58 -7.68 -2.36
N PHE A 196 -3.85 -7.03 -3.27
CA PHE A 196 -2.58 -7.57 -3.79
C PHE A 196 -1.46 -7.51 -2.74
N GLY A 197 -1.36 -6.40 -1.99
CA GLY A 197 -0.42 -6.23 -0.88
C GLY A 197 -0.71 -7.16 0.30
N LYS A 198 -1.88 -7.78 0.41
CA LYS A 198 -2.18 -8.78 1.44
C LYS A 198 -1.89 -10.22 0.99
N SER A 199 -2.10 -10.52 -0.29
CA SER A 199 -2.42 -11.90 -0.69
C SER A 199 -1.36 -12.60 -1.54
N ALA A 200 -0.44 -11.88 -2.19
CA ALA A 200 0.41 -12.46 -3.22
C ALA A 200 1.46 -13.47 -2.69
N SER A 201 1.50 -14.66 -3.32
CA SER A 201 2.64 -15.57 -3.37
C SER A 201 3.63 -15.17 -4.49
N GLU A 202 4.80 -15.82 -4.57
CA GLU A 202 5.77 -15.53 -5.64
C GLU A 202 5.21 -15.80 -7.04
N GLU A 203 4.35 -16.81 -7.19
CA GLU A 203 3.66 -17.15 -8.44
C GLU A 203 2.61 -16.09 -8.82
N GLN A 204 1.89 -15.55 -7.83
CA GLN A 204 0.92 -14.47 -8.06
C GLN A 204 1.61 -13.16 -8.44
N VAL A 205 2.77 -12.84 -7.85
CA VAL A 205 3.61 -11.70 -8.28
C VAL A 205 4.04 -11.87 -9.73
N LYS A 206 4.51 -13.07 -10.13
CA LYS A 206 4.89 -13.37 -11.53
C LYS A 206 3.70 -13.20 -12.48
N ALA A 207 2.53 -13.74 -12.13
CA ALA A 207 1.28 -13.56 -12.89
C ALA A 207 0.88 -12.08 -13.06
N LEU A 208 1.05 -11.26 -12.03
CA LEU A 208 0.81 -9.81 -12.13
C LEU A 208 1.78 -9.12 -13.09
N PHE A 209 3.07 -9.48 -13.09
CA PHE A 209 4.03 -8.93 -14.07
C PHE A 209 3.73 -9.37 -15.53
N VAL A 210 3.08 -10.52 -15.75
CA VAL A 210 2.54 -10.89 -17.06
C VAL A 210 1.40 -9.95 -17.47
N GLU A 211 0.49 -9.61 -16.55
CA GLU A 211 -0.55 -8.59 -16.80
C GLU A 211 0.02 -7.21 -17.10
N VAL A 212 1.12 -6.78 -16.46
CA VAL A 212 1.83 -5.52 -16.81
C VAL A 212 2.24 -5.51 -18.29
N ASN A 213 2.78 -6.62 -18.78
CA ASN A 213 3.24 -6.72 -20.17
C ASN A 213 2.08 -6.84 -21.17
N ARG A 214 0.93 -7.40 -20.74
CA ARG A 214 -0.31 -7.43 -21.54
C ARG A 214 -0.96 -6.06 -21.62
N ALA A 215 -1.09 -5.36 -20.48
CA ALA A 215 -1.63 -4.01 -20.40
C ALA A 215 -0.84 -3.04 -21.29
N LYS A 216 0.50 -3.10 -21.30
CA LYS A 216 1.36 -2.29 -22.18
C LYS A 216 1.16 -2.52 -23.69
N LYS A 217 0.56 -3.64 -24.10
CA LYS A 217 0.21 -3.91 -25.51
C LYS A 217 -1.18 -3.38 -25.89
N SER A 218 -2.00 -3.01 -24.91
CA SER A 218 -3.27 -2.33 -25.12
C SER A 218 -3.01 -0.83 -25.21
N ASN A 219 -3.36 -0.19 -26.33
CA ASN A 219 -3.24 1.27 -26.51
C ASN A 219 -4.28 2.07 -25.68
N GLN A 220 -4.74 1.53 -24.56
CA GLN A 220 -5.74 2.16 -23.68
C GLN A 220 -5.11 2.58 -22.36
N GLN A 221 -5.77 3.54 -21.69
CA GLN A 221 -5.48 3.89 -20.31
C GLN A 221 -5.87 2.71 -19.41
N SER A 222 -4.87 1.88 -19.09
CA SER A 222 -4.99 0.70 -18.24
C SER A 222 -4.98 1.05 -16.76
N LEU A 223 -5.39 0.13 -15.90
CA LEU A 223 -5.11 0.24 -14.47
C LEU A 223 -3.58 0.17 -14.21
N PRO A 224 -3.09 0.69 -13.06
CA PRO A 224 -1.66 0.71 -12.73
C PRO A 224 -1.14 -0.66 -12.26
N TYR A 225 -1.29 -1.69 -13.09
CA TYR A 225 -0.83 -3.07 -12.82
C TYR A 225 0.64 -3.17 -12.43
N GLN A 226 1.47 -2.25 -12.93
CA GLN A 226 2.89 -2.20 -12.57
C GLN A 226 3.10 -1.89 -11.08
N GLU A 227 2.28 -0.99 -10.53
CA GLU A 227 2.35 -0.59 -9.14
C GLU A 227 1.68 -1.66 -8.24
N PHE A 228 0.60 -2.29 -8.72
CA PHE A 228 0.01 -3.48 -8.08
C PHE A 228 1.03 -4.63 -7.96
N ALA A 229 1.80 -4.92 -9.01
CA ALA A 229 2.83 -5.96 -9.01
C ALA A 229 3.98 -5.63 -8.05
N ARG A 230 4.48 -4.39 -8.02
CA ARG A 230 5.54 -3.95 -7.10
C ARG A 230 5.11 -4.02 -5.63
N ILE A 231 3.88 -3.63 -5.30
CA ILE A 231 3.34 -3.71 -3.93
C ILE A 231 3.12 -5.17 -3.49
N ALA A 232 2.69 -6.03 -4.41
CA ALA A 232 2.61 -7.48 -4.18
C ALA A 232 4.01 -8.09 -3.92
N GLU A 233 5.02 -7.71 -4.71
CA GLU A 233 6.41 -8.15 -4.56
C GLU A 233 7.01 -7.70 -3.23
N PHE A 234 6.83 -6.43 -2.86
CA PHE A 234 7.26 -5.88 -1.58
C PHE A 234 6.64 -6.63 -0.39
N SER A 235 5.32 -6.84 -0.40
CA SER A 235 4.64 -7.61 0.64
C SER A 235 5.18 -9.03 0.76
N ASN A 236 5.46 -9.69 -0.36
CA ASN A 236 6.04 -11.03 -0.34
C ASN A 236 7.45 -11.03 0.28
N ALA A 237 8.29 -10.03 -0.02
CA ALA A 237 9.59 -9.86 0.62
C ALA A 237 9.50 -9.59 2.15
N VAL A 238 8.50 -8.81 2.59
CA VAL A 238 8.20 -8.58 4.02
C VAL A 238 7.77 -9.87 4.73
N LYS A 239 6.92 -10.69 4.10
CA LYS A 239 6.52 -12.00 4.64
C LYS A 239 7.71 -12.94 4.77
N ASP A 240 8.58 -12.97 3.75
CA ASP A 240 9.80 -13.76 3.75
C ASP A 240 10.77 -13.36 4.86
N GLN A 241 10.88 -12.07 5.19
CA GLN A 241 11.62 -11.61 6.37
C GLN A 241 11.14 -12.30 7.66
N LYS A 242 9.81 -12.42 7.87
CA LYS A 242 9.25 -13.07 9.07
C LYS A 242 9.51 -14.58 9.11
N LEU A 243 9.59 -15.24 7.95
CA LEU A 243 9.93 -16.67 7.85
C LEU A 243 11.43 -16.92 8.03
N VAL A 244 12.29 -16.06 7.47
CA VAL A 244 13.75 -16.12 7.64
C VAL A 244 14.15 -15.86 9.09
N ALA A 245 13.53 -14.88 9.75
CA ALA A 245 13.75 -14.60 11.18
C ALA A 245 13.35 -15.78 12.10
N LYS A 246 12.44 -16.65 11.64
CA LYS A 246 12.04 -17.90 12.32
C LYS A 246 12.86 -19.13 11.91
N GLY A 247 13.88 -18.96 11.05
CA GLY A 247 14.69 -20.05 10.51
C GLY A 247 13.96 -20.97 9.52
N GLN A 248 12.76 -20.62 9.07
CA GLN A 248 11.86 -21.50 8.30
C GLN A 248 12.06 -21.42 6.78
N LYS A 249 12.85 -20.47 6.26
CA LYS A 249 13.12 -20.32 4.82
C LYS A 249 14.59 -20.00 4.57
N ARG A 250 15.20 -20.63 3.55
CA ARG A 250 16.57 -20.27 3.12
C ARG A 250 16.59 -18.87 2.50
N SER A 251 17.69 -18.18 2.76
CA SER A 251 17.95 -16.80 2.36
C SER A 251 18.31 -16.69 0.87
N ARG A 252 17.61 -15.84 0.08
CA ARG A 252 18.17 -15.33 -1.20
C ARG A 252 19.44 -14.53 -0.91
N GLU A 253 20.44 -14.62 -1.77
CA GLU A 253 21.72 -13.96 -1.54
C GLU A 253 21.56 -12.44 -1.53
N VAL A 254 22.02 -11.80 -0.45
CA VAL A 254 22.05 -10.34 -0.30
C VAL A 254 23.48 -9.91 -0.53
N ARG A 255 23.70 -8.85 -1.33
CA ARG A 255 25.03 -8.31 -1.56
C ARG A 255 25.64 -7.88 -0.22
N ARG A 256 26.84 -8.36 0.04
CA ARG A 256 27.68 -7.97 1.18
C ARG A 256 28.71 -6.95 0.70
N PHE A 257 29.05 -6.03 1.59
CA PHE A 257 30.13 -5.07 1.47
C PHE A 257 30.99 -5.15 2.74
N GLU A 258 32.26 -4.80 2.61
CA GLU A 258 33.20 -4.65 3.72
C GLU A 258 33.63 -3.19 3.86
N LEU A 259 34.23 -2.78 4.99
CA LEU A 259 34.71 -1.40 5.17
C LEU A 259 35.70 -0.94 4.07
N SER A 260 36.43 -1.87 3.47
CA SER A 260 37.36 -1.64 2.35
C SER A 260 36.66 -1.10 1.09
N ASP A 261 35.37 -1.43 0.89
CA ASP A 261 34.54 -0.95 -0.22
C ASP A 261 34.17 0.53 -0.08
N PHE A 262 34.38 1.14 1.09
CA PHE A 262 34.05 2.54 1.35
C PHE A 262 35.30 3.41 1.39
N GLN A 263 35.14 4.68 1.03
CA GLN A 263 36.09 5.74 1.37
C GLN A 263 35.50 6.55 2.51
N THR A 264 36.26 6.66 3.59
CA THR A 264 35.97 7.56 4.70
C THR A 264 36.35 8.97 4.29
N ASP A 265 35.37 9.87 4.30
CA ASP A 265 35.56 11.30 4.08
C ASP A 265 35.04 12.02 5.34
N PRO A 266 35.84 12.84 6.03
CA PRO A 266 35.44 13.52 7.26
C PRO A 266 34.16 14.35 7.12
N ASP A 267 33.93 14.94 5.95
CA ASP A 267 32.81 15.86 5.70
C ASP A 267 31.45 15.15 5.60
N TYR A 268 31.45 13.81 5.52
CA TYR A 268 30.25 12.97 5.48
C TYR A 268 29.93 12.31 6.83
N LYS A 269 30.62 12.67 7.92
CA LYS A 269 30.21 12.24 9.27
C LYS A 269 28.92 12.93 9.69
N VAL A 270 27.85 12.15 9.90
CA VAL A 270 26.57 12.67 10.39
C VAL A 270 26.70 13.01 11.88
N SER A 271 26.88 14.29 12.18
CA SER A 271 26.93 14.80 13.55
C SER A 271 25.66 14.44 14.33
N GLY A 272 25.80 13.71 15.44
CA GLY A 272 24.73 13.49 16.41
C GLY A 272 24.03 12.12 16.40
N SER A 273 24.41 11.17 15.52
CA SER A 273 23.91 9.80 15.57
C SER A 273 25.05 8.79 15.77
N GLN A 274 24.91 7.86 16.72
CA GLN A 274 25.83 6.72 16.89
C GLN A 274 25.45 5.53 15.99
N ASP A 275 24.21 5.51 15.48
CA ASP A 275 23.63 4.38 14.74
C ASP A 275 23.56 4.64 13.23
N ALA A 276 24.06 5.77 12.72
CA ALA A 276 24.00 6.10 11.30
C ALA A 276 25.15 6.98 10.81
N GLU A 277 25.70 6.65 9.64
CA GLU A 277 26.83 7.34 9.01
C GLU A 277 26.58 7.51 7.51
N MET A 278 27.20 8.52 6.87
CA MET A 278 27.25 8.61 5.39
C MET A 278 28.66 8.23 4.93
N GLY A 279 28.77 7.66 3.73
CA GLY A 279 30.05 7.21 3.19
C GLY A 279 30.07 7.16 1.67
N LEU A 280 31.27 7.05 1.09
CA LEU A 280 31.47 6.94 -0.35
C LEU A 280 31.71 5.47 -0.73
N LEU A 281 30.69 4.81 -1.27
CA LEU A 281 30.80 3.45 -1.80
C LEU A 281 31.58 3.47 -3.13
N LYS A 282 32.67 2.69 -3.18
CA LYS A 282 33.51 2.52 -4.36
C LYS A 282 32.87 1.48 -5.32
N LYS A 283 33.04 1.69 -6.62
CA LYS A 283 32.83 0.67 -7.68
C LYS A 283 31.40 0.07 -7.74
N PHE A 284 30.35 0.90 -7.63
CA PHE A 284 28.96 0.41 -7.79
C PHE A 284 28.08 1.31 -8.68
N PRO A 285 27.34 0.75 -9.66
CA PRO A 285 27.42 -0.59 -10.20
C PRO A 285 28.57 -0.77 -11.21
N PHE A 286 29.27 0.33 -11.55
CA PHE A 286 30.38 0.33 -12.52
C PHE A 286 31.72 0.64 -11.83
N PRO A 287 32.87 0.12 -12.32
CA PRO A 287 34.16 0.21 -11.63
C PRO A 287 34.78 1.62 -11.44
N LYS A 288 34.11 2.67 -11.91
CA LYS A 288 34.61 4.06 -11.93
C LYS A 288 33.65 5.09 -11.32
N GLU A 289 32.48 4.68 -10.83
CA GLU A 289 31.52 5.57 -10.16
C GLU A 289 31.64 5.39 -8.64
N MET A 290 31.87 6.50 -7.93
CA MET A 290 31.71 6.56 -6.46
C MET A 290 30.31 7.07 -6.15
N ARG A 291 29.65 6.49 -5.15
CA ARG A 291 28.31 6.92 -4.73
C ARG A 291 28.30 7.26 -3.26
N VAL A 292 27.74 8.42 -2.94
CA VAL A 292 27.31 8.72 -1.57
C VAL A 292 26.24 7.70 -1.18
N VAL A 293 26.41 7.06 -0.03
CA VAL A 293 25.47 6.14 0.59
C VAL A 293 25.18 6.55 2.02
N TYR A 294 24.01 6.16 2.50
CA TYR A 294 23.65 6.18 3.91
C TYR A 294 23.83 4.77 4.49
N ILE A 295 24.43 4.67 5.67
CA ILE A 295 24.71 3.41 6.38
C ILE A 295 23.96 3.47 7.71
N GLU A 296 22.93 2.63 7.88
CA GLU A 296 22.21 2.46 9.16
C GLU A 296 22.76 1.23 9.90
N TRP A 297 23.40 1.43 11.06
CA TRP A 297 23.98 0.36 11.86
C TRP A 297 22.90 -0.37 12.68
N MET A 298 23.00 -1.70 12.72
CA MET A 298 22.05 -2.55 13.44
C MET A 298 22.41 -2.67 14.91
N SER A 299 21.69 -1.93 15.76
CA SER A 299 21.80 -1.98 17.22
C SER A 299 20.96 -3.13 17.85
N GLY A 300 21.42 -3.61 19.02
CA GLY A 300 20.71 -4.59 19.86
C GLY A 300 20.75 -6.07 19.41
N GLY A 301 20.81 -6.98 20.38
CA GLY A 301 20.76 -8.43 20.16
C GLY A 301 22.10 -9.10 19.84
N ARG A 302 22.10 -10.44 19.78
CA ARG A 302 23.30 -11.23 19.49
C ARG A 302 23.75 -11.05 18.04
N GLU A 303 25.01 -11.35 17.75
CA GLU A 303 25.60 -11.17 16.41
C GLU A 303 24.81 -11.88 15.29
N VAL A 304 24.41 -13.14 15.52
CA VAL A 304 23.58 -13.93 14.60
C VAL A 304 22.20 -13.29 14.37
N GLU A 305 21.63 -12.66 15.39
CA GLU A 305 20.33 -11.97 15.29
C GLU A 305 20.48 -10.65 14.53
N ARG A 306 21.57 -9.91 14.74
CA ARG A 306 21.90 -8.69 13.98
C ARG A 306 22.14 -8.98 12.51
N GLU A 307 22.89 -10.03 12.17
CA GLU A 307 23.09 -10.47 10.78
C GLU A 307 21.76 -10.88 10.12
N ALA A 308 20.93 -11.66 10.82
CA ALA A 308 19.62 -12.10 10.31
C ALA A 308 18.68 -10.90 10.08
N LYS A 309 18.61 -9.95 11.02
CA LYS A 309 17.84 -8.71 10.89
C LYS A 309 18.35 -7.86 9.71
N ALA A 310 19.67 -7.70 9.56
CA ALA A 310 20.28 -6.94 8.45
C ALA A 310 19.94 -7.55 7.09
N LYS A 311 20.19 -8.86 6.90
CA LYS A 311 19.84 -9.59 5.66
C LYS A 311 18.36 -9.47 5.32
N ALA A 312 17.48 -9.53 6.32
CA ALA A 312 16.04 -9.46 6.11
C ALA A 312 15.57 -8.05 5.72
N LYS A 313 16.00 -7.00 6.43
CA LYS A 313 15.74 -5.59 6.06
C LYS A 313 16.31 -5.27 4.66
N ALA A 314 17.53 -5.71 4.34
CA ALA A 314 18.15 -5.48 3.03
C ALA A 314 17.37 -6.13 1.88
N ARG A 315 16.82 -7.34 2.05
CA ARG A 315 15.94 -7.93 1.03
C ARG A 315 14.69 -7.11 0.80
N MET A 316 13.98 -6.76 1.88
CA MET A 316 12.77 -5.94 1.84
C MET A 316 13.03 -4.66 1.04
N LEU A 317 14.14 -3.97 1.31
CA LEU A 317 14.52 -2.69 0.68
C LEU A 317 15.23 -2.82 -0.68
N SER A 318 15.52 -4.05 -1.15
CA SER A 318 16.14 -4.32 -2.46
C SER A 318 15.12 -4.56 -3.58
N VAL A 319 13.84 -4.74 -3.23
CA VAL A 319 12.74 -4.83 -4.21
C VAL A 319 12.57 -3.48 -4.91
N LYS A 320 12.32 -3.49 -6.23
CA LYS A 320 12.08 -2.26 -6.99
C LYS A 320 10.71 -1.68 -6.64
N MET A 321 10.71 -0.72 -5.72
CA MET A 321 9.49 -0.12 -5.16
C MET A 321 8.65 0.63 -6.20
N SER A 322 7.36 0.78 -5.89
CA SER A 322 6.48 1.74 -6.55
C SER A 322 7.00 3.17 -6.36
N GLU A 323 6.77 4.04 -7.34
CA GLU A 323 7.03 5.49 -7.18
C GLU A 323 6.20 6.12 -6.04
N GLN A 324 5.12 5.45 -5.62
CA GLN A 324 4.27 5.86 -4.50
C GLN A 324 4.81 5.44 -3.12
N VAL A 325 5.93 4.69 -3.07
CA VAL A 325 6.52 4.15 -1.83
C VAL A 325 7.93 4.72 -1.63
N LEU A 326 8.06 5.71 -0.74
CA LEU A 326 9.35 6.30 -0.37
C LEU A 326 10.14 5.41 0.59
N LEU A 327 10.81 4.39 0.04
CA LEU A 327 11.83 3.65 0.77
C LEU A 327 13.18 3.84 0.08
N PRO A 328 14.26 4.12 0.82
CA PRO A 328 15.58 4.23 0.23
C PRO A 328 15.99 2.88 -0.36
N THR A 329 16.51 2.89 -1.59
CA THR A 329 16.96 1.66 -2.26
C THR A 329 18.13 1.06 -1.48
N CYS A 330 17.98 -0.15 -0.94
CA CYS A 330 19.10 -0.83 -0.29
C CYS A 330 20.00 -1.52 -1.32
N TYR A 331 21.30 -1.20 -1.29
CA TYR A 331 22.31 -1.83 -2.13
C TYR A 331 22.83 -3.15 -1.54
N GLY A 332 22.69 -3.35 -0.23
CA GLY A 332 23.15 -4.55 0.48
C GLY A 332 23.42 -4.32 1.97
N ILE A 333 24.15 -5.24 2.58
CA ILE A 333 24.61 -5.14 3.97
C ILE A 333 26.11 -4.86 4.03
N LEU A 334 26.53 -4.01 4.95
CA LEU A 334 27.92 -3.83 5.34
C LEU A 334 28.22 -4.76 6.52
N GLU A 335 29.31 -5.53 6.44
CA GLU A 335 29.88 -6.28 7.54
C GLU A 335 31.16 -5.60 8.01
N ASP A 336 31.20 -5.20 9.28
CA ASP A 336 32.36 -4.59 9.93
C ASP A 336 32.91 -5.53 11.01
N ASN A 337 34.14 -5.97 10.78
CA ASN A 337 34.91 -6.89 11.59
C ASN A 337 36.01 -6.19 12.43
N SER A 338 36.00 -4.86 12.51
CA SER A 338 37.06 -4.07 13.19
C SER A 338 37.00 -4.08 14.72
N GLY A 339 35.87 -4.51 15.31
CA GLY A 339 35.67 -4.58 16.76
C GLY A 339 35.51 -6.01 17.31
N TYR A 340 35.43 -6.13 18.64
CA TYR A 340 35.31 -7.41 19.35
C TYR A 340 34.05 -8.25 19.04
N SER A 341 33.03 -7.65 18.41
CA SER A 341 31.89 -8.35 17.82
C SER A 341 31.53 -7.69 16.51
N LYS A 342 31.12 -8.48 15.52
CA LYS A 342 30.78 -7.97 14.20
C LYS A 342 29.65 -6.96 14.27
N ARG A 343 29.79 -5.87 13.51
CA ARG A 343 28.71 -4.91 13.28
C ARG A 343 28.14 -5.12 11.89
N PHE A 344 26.83 -4.95 11.76
CA PHE A 344 26.14 -5.06 10.48
C PHE A 344 25.42 -3.75 10.20
N GLY A 345 25.64 -3.18 9.01
CA GLY A 345 24.98 -1.97 8.54
C GLY A 345 24.12 -2.24 7.32
N LEU A 346 23.09 -1.42 7.09
CA LEU A 346 22.32 -1.39 5.85
C LEU A 346 22.88 -0.30 4.95
N VAL A 347 23.37 -0.70 3.77
CA VAL A 347 23.90 0.24 2.77
C VAL A 347 22.74 0.68 1.89
N MET A 348 22.41 1.96 1.95
CA MET A 348 21.22 2.53 1.34
C MET A 348 21.56 3.73 0.44
N ALA A 349 20.79 3.88 -0.64
CA ALA A 349 20.81 5.08 -1.46
C ALA A 349 20.27 6.28 -0.65
N PRO A 350 20.90 7.46 -0.71
CA PRO A 350 20.29 8.68 -0.19
C PRO A 350 19.02 9.02 -1.01
N PRO A 351 18.05 9.76 -0.45
CA PRO A 351 16.73 9.90 -1.06
C PRO A 351 16.74 10.61 -2.41
N ASP A 352 15.80 10.24 -3.28
CA ASP A 352 15.78 10.61 -4.70
C ASP A 352 15.64 12.11 -4.99
N HIS A 353 15.50 13.03 -4.04
CA HIS A 353 15.53 14.47 -4.34
C HIS A 353 16.95 15.03 -4.61
N ILE A 354 18.01 14.26 -4.32
CA ILE A 354 19.34 14.43 -4.92
C ILE A 354 19.31 14.03 -6.42
N ARG A 355 18.21 13.43 -6.91
CA ARG A 355 17.91 13.04 -8.31
C ARG A 355 16.45 13.29 -8.78
N LEU A 356 15.72 14.25 -8.16
CA LEU A 356 14.28 14.60 -8.31
C LEU A 356 13.21 13.78 -7.51
N ASN A 357 12.56 14.50 -6.56
CA ASN A 357 11.19 14.38 -5.98
C ASN A 357 10.44 13.03 -5.86
N LEU A 358 9.89 12.71 -4.67
CA LEU A 358 8.50 12.23 -4.47
C LEU A 358 8.04 12.19 -2.99
N LYS A 359 6.81 11.69 -2.72
CA LYS A 359 6.01 11.63 -1.46
C LYS A 359 5.42 10.21 -1.28
N PHE A 360 5.18 9.60 -0.10
CA PHE A 360 5.51 9.82 1.32
C PHE A 360 5.43 8.46 2.08
N MET A 361 5.97 8.30 3.30
CA MET A 361 5.67 7.15 4.21
C MET A 361 5.87 7.50 5.69
N MET A 362 5.12 6.87 6.62
CA MET A 362 5.09 7.26 8.05
C MET A 362 6.14 6.52 8.91
N PRO A 363 6.80 7.19 9.87
CA PRO A 363 7.77 6.61 10.81
C PRO A 363 7.05 6.14 12.10
N GLY A 364 7.82 5.75 13.12
CA GLY A 364 7.27 5.38 14.44
C GLY A 364 7.84 6.16 15.62
N ASN A 365 8.52 7.29 15.35
CA ASN A 365 8.93 8.34 16.30
C ASN A 365 9.39 9.61 15.53
N ILE A 366 8.53 10.63 15.43
CA ILE A 366 8.83 11.90 14.74
C ILE A 366 9.50 12.86 15.72
N ARG A 367 10.66 13.41 15.34
CA ARG A 367 11.48 14.35 16.13
C ARG A 367 12.43 15.12 15.21
N PRO A 368 13.09 16.23 15.65
CA PRO A 368 13.97 17.02 14.78
C PRO A 368 15.13 16.20 14.19
N GLY A 369 15.74 15.30 14.98
CA GLY A 369 16.79 14.39 14.48
C GLY A 369 16.30 13.34 13.47
N SER A 370 14.98 13.16 13.34
CA SER A 370 14.36 12.38 12.28
C SER A 370 14.07 13.22 11.02
N ILE A 371 14.40 14.52 11.00
CA ILE A 371 14.14 15.44 9.89
C ILE A 371 15.47 16.02 9.37
N MET A 372 15.79 15.75 8.10
CA MET A 372 16.99 16.27 7.42
C MET A 372 16.63 17.25 6.32
N PHE A 373 17.44 18.28 6.16
CA PHE A 373 17.40 19.23 5.03
C PHE A 373 18.68 19.10 4.21
N PHE A 374 18.57 19.26 2.89
CA PHE A 374 19.70 19.10 1.96
C PHE A 374 19.96 20.37 1.15
N PRO A 375 21.19 20.62 0.66
CA PRO A 375 21.52 21.80 -0.14
C PRO A 375 20.78 21.90 -1.47
N THR A 376 20.60 23.13 -1.94
CA THR A 376 19.93 23.42 -3.22
C THR A 376 20.85 23.06 -4.40
N SER A 377 20.30 22.47 -5.47
CA SER A 377 21.06 21.81 -6.55
C SER A 377 21.97 22.71 -7.41
N SER A 378 21.83 24.04 -7.32
CA SER A 378 22.66 25.00 -8.06
C SER A 378 24.08 25.13 -7.53
N GLU A 379 24.30 24.90 -6.22
CA GLU A 379 25.58 25.20 -5.57
C GLU A 379 26.62 24.08 -5.71
N VAL A 380 26.18 22.82 -5.83
CA VAL A 380 27.03 21.62 -5.95
C VAL A 380 27.93 21.62 -7.20
N ARG A 381 27.68 22.52 -8.17
CA ARG A 381 28.50 22.69 -9.38
C ARG A 381 29.52 23.82 -9.31
N SER A 382 29.50 24.66 -8.27
CA SER A 382 30.43 25.79 -8.14
C SER A 382 31.59 25.41 -7.21
N SER A 383 32.77 25.15 -7.78
CA SER A 383 34.01 24.88 -7.04
C SER A 383 34.63 26.15 -6.43
N ARG A 384 33.81 27.02 -5.81
CA ARG A 384 34.24 28.20 -5.06
C ARG A 384 33.79 28.11 -3.61
N ILE A 385 34.77 27.78 -2.77
CA ILE A 385 34.71 27.77 -1.31
C ILE A 385 34.40 29.20 -0.82
N SER A 386 33.33 29.41 -0.02
CA SER A 386 33.24 30.43 1.06
C SER A 386 31.83 30.54 1.70
N SER A 387 30.74 30.18 1.00
CA SER A 387 29.38 30.28 1.57
C SER A 387 28.87 28.95 2.11
N THR A 388 28.25 28.98 3.30
CA THR A 388 27.48 27.85 3.85
C THR A 388 26.43 27.36 2.83
N PRO A 389 26.34 26.05 2.54
CA PRO A 389 25.45 25.55 1.50
C PRO A 389 23.99 25.88 1.83
N ARG A 390 23.28 26.49 0.88
CA ARG A 390 21.90 26.97 1.09
C ARG A 390 20.95 25.77 1.09
N LEU A 391 20.48 25.42 2.29
CA LEU A 391 19.53 24.32 2.52
C LEU A 391 18.15 24.62 1.91
N ASP A 392 17.55 23.62 1.28
CA ASP A 392 16.17 23.67 0.79
C ASP A 392 15.19 23.30 1.91
N TYR A 393 14.77 24.31 2.68
CA TYR A 393 13.78 24.15 3.74
C TYR A 393 12.37 23.78 3.23
N SER A 394 12.10 23.88 1.91
CA SER A 394 10.80 23.49 1.35
C SER A 394 10.59 21.97 1.26
N LYS A 395 11.66 21.18 1.50
CA LYS A 395 11.65 19.71 1.39
C LYS A 395 12.36 19.06 2.59
N PRO A 396 11.72 18.98 3.77
CA PRO A 396 12.20 18.16 4.89
C PRO A 396 12.14 16.67 4.56
N PHE A 397 13.18 15.91 4.93
CA PHE A 397 13.28 14.46 4.74
C PHE A 397 13.18 13.70 6.04
N LEU A 398 12.26 12.74 6.07
CA LEU A 398 12.01 11.90 7.22
C LEU A 398 12.95 10.69 7.21
N VAL A 399 13.73 10.52 8.28
CA VAL A 399 14.73 9.46 8.48
C VAL A 399 14.51 8.79 9.85
N GLY A 400 15.39 7.85 10.24
CA GLY A 400 15.31 7.20 11.55
C GLY A 400 14.28 6.06 11.65
N PHE A 401 14.07 5.31 10.56
CA PHE A 401 13.09 4.20 10.49
C PHE A 401 13.46 2.95 11.33
N GLY A 402 14.52 3.00 12.15
CA GLY A 402 14.92 1.92 13.06
C GLY A 402 13.79 1.41 13.97
N HIS A 403 12.83 2.27 14.33
CA HIS A 403 11.65 1.95 15.15
C HIS A 403 10.32 1.84 14.36
N ALA A 404 10.36 1.88 13.02
CA ALA A 404 9.18 1.81 12.16
C ALA A 404 8.50 0.42 12.23
N ARG A 405 7.18 0.38 12.06
CA ARG A 405 6.35 -0.82 12.36
C ARG A 405 5.52 -1.27 11.16
N ILE A 406 5.23 -2.57 11.13
CA ILE A 406 4.31 -3.19 10.17
C ILE A 406 3.07 -3.62 10.95
N ASP A 407 1.91 -3.06 10.62
CA ASP A 407 0.64 -3.32 11.31
C ASP A 407 0.03 -4.67 10.90
N ASP A 408 0.55 -5.76 11.46
CA ASP A 408 0.24 -7.13 11.04
C ASP A 408 -0.80 -7.83 11.95
N ARG A 409 -2.08 -7.48 11.76
CA ARG A 409 -3.22 -8.02 12.53
C ARG A 409 -3.54 -9.53 12.32
N ARG A 410 -2.76 -10.32 11.56
CA ARG A 410 -3.18 -11.69 11.17
C ARG A 410 -2.23 -12.84 11.50
N LEU A 411 -1.06 -12.58 12.07
CA LEU A 411 -0.21 -13.63 12.64
C LEU A 411 -0.43 -13.69 14.15
N GLY A 412 -1.37 -14.52 14.62
CA GLY A 412 -1.73 -14.71 16.02
C GLY A 412 -0.64 -15.40 16.87
N ARG A 413 0.55 -14.80 16.94
CA ARG A 413 1.73 -15.24 17.71
C ARG A 413 2.57 -14.07 18.26
N GLU A 414 2.02 -12.87 18.28
CA GLU A 414 2.47 -11.77 19.14
C GLU A 414 1.29 -11.40 20.04
N ASP A 415 1.57 -11.04 21.29
CA ASP A 415 0.54 -10.67 22.28
C ASP A 415 -0.21 -9.43 21.76
N PRO A 416 -1.53 -9.53 21.47
CA PRO A 416 -2.28 -8.45 20.82
C PRO A 416 -2.36 -7.17 21.65
N THR A 417 -1.94 -7.21 22.92
CA THR A 417 -1.88 -6.06 23.83
C THR A 417 -0.54 -5.32 23.79
N ARG A 418 0.51 -5.87 23.16
CA ARG A 418 1.90 -5.40 23.30
C ARG A 418 2.54 -4.92 22.01
N THR A 419 3.33 -3.84 22.12
CA THR A 419 4.11 -3.27 21.01
C THR A 419 5.45 -3.98 20.78
N GLN A 420 6.26 -4.17 21.83
CA GLN A 420 7.65 -4.63 21.78
C GLN A 420 8.09 -5.17 23.16
N ALA A 421 9.29 -5.75 23.24
CA ALA A 421 9.87 -6.19 24.51
C ALA A 421 10.30 -4.99 25.40
N PRO A 422 10.31 -5.14 26.75
CA PRO A 422 10.77 -4.07 27.63
C PRO A 422 12.24 -3.70 27.38
N GLY A 423 12.49 -2.50 26.86
CA GLY A 423 13.84 -1.97 26.63
C GLY A 423 14.10 -1.43 25.21
N GLU A 424 13.25 -1.75 24.22
CA GLU A 424 13.45 -1.33 22.82
C GLU A 424 12.85 0.05 22.46
N ILE A 425 12.18 0.72 23.40
CA ILE A 425 11.50 2.01 23.19
C ILE A 425 12.21 3.10 24.00
N THR A 426 12.78 4.09 23.31
CA THR A 426 13.14 5.39 23.91
C THR A 426 11.85 6.11 24.27
N LEU A 427 11.58 6.26 25.57
CA LEU A 427 10.44 7.02 26.08
C LEU A 427 10.91 8.44 26.39
N ASP A 428 10.82 9.28 25.36
CA ASP A 428 11.24 10.67 25.33
C ASP A 428 10.02 11.63 25.34
N GLU A 429 10.30 12.93 25.44
CA GLU A 429 9.33 14.03 25.48
C GLU A 429 8.44 14.15 24.22
N TYR A 430 8.80 13.46 23.14
CA TYR A 430 8.02 13.37 21.89
C TYR A 430 6.95 12.26 21.94
N GLN A 431 6.94 11.40 22.95
CA GLN A 431 5.94 10.34 23.10
C GLN A 431 4.61 10.88 23.66
N HIS A 432 3.51 10.43 23.06
CA HIS A 432 2.17 10.70 23.57
C HIS A 432 1.99 10.20 25.04
N PRO A 433 1.31 10.95 25.94
CA PRO A 433 1.20 10.60 27.36
C PRO A 433 0.72 9.16 27.65
N LYS A 434 -0.33 8.68 26.96
CA LYS A 434 -0.80 7.26 27.07
C LYS A 434 0.28 6.23 26.75
N LYS A 435 1.28 6.57 25.91
CA LYS A 435 2.41 5.70 25.55
C LYS A 435 3.54 5.76 26.58
N ILE A 436 3.72 6.89 27.27
CA ILE A 436 4.64 7.04 28.41
C ILE A 436 4.09 6.30 29.65
N GLU A 437 2.79 6.43 29.89
CA GLU A 437 2.05 5.75 30.96
C GLU A 437 2.08 4.24 30.80
N ALA A 438 1.74 3.74 29.60
CA ALA A 438 1.72 2.33 29.27
C ALA A 438 2.61 2.03 28.03
N PRO A 439 3.95 1.90 28.21
CA PRO A 439 4.89 1.65 27.11
C PRO A 439 4.59 0.40 26.29
N LEU A 440 3.90 -0.56 26.90
CA LEU A 440 3.51 -1.81 26.27
C LEU A 440 2.32 -1.63 25.31
N THR A 441 1.38 -0.74 25.60
CA THR A 441 0.16 -0.49 24.81
C THR A 441 0.48 -0.33 23.33
N LYS A 442 -0.35 -0.95 22.46
CA LYS A 442 -0.20 -0.87 21.00
C LYS A 442 -0.02 0.58 20.53
N TYR A 443 0.79 0.79 19.48
CA TYR A 443 0.86 2.11 18.86
C TYR A 443 -0.48 2.53 18.28
N SER A 444 -0.68 3.84 18.19
CA SER A 444 -1.75 4.45 17.43
C SER A 444 -1.16 5.53 16.53
N ARG A 445 -1.74 5.74 15.35
CA ARG A 445 -1.34 6.85 14.47
C ARG A 445 -1.53 8.22 15.13
N PHE A 446 -2.44 8.34 16.08
CA PHE A 446 -2.58 9.53 16.91
C PHE A 446 -1.30 9.86 17.70
N PHE A 447 -0.45 8.88 18.01
CA PHE A 447 0.82 9.14 18.68
C PHE A 447 1.83 9.80 17.72
N ASP A 448 1.82 9.47 16.42
CA ASP A 448 2.62 10.20 15.41
C ASP A 448 2.13 11.64 15.26
N VAL A 449 0.80 11.87 15.24
CA VAL A 449 0.22 13.23 15.17
C VAL A 449 0.63 14.09 16.37
N TYR A 450 0.66 13.49 17.56
CA TYR A 450 1.19 14.15 18.76
C TYR A 450 2.67 14.55 18.60
N SER A 451 3.52 13.62 18.14
CA SER A 451 4.94 13.89 17.89
C SER A 451 5.16 14.95 16.80
N VAL A 452 4.27 15.09 15.81
CA VAL A 452 4.27 16.23 14.87
C VAL A 452 3.97 17.55 15.59
N GLY A 453 3.00 17.58 16.51
CA GLY A 453 2.70 18.75 17.34
C GLY A 453 3.90 19.21 18.18
N CYS A 454 4.62 18.26 18.78
CA CYS A 454 5.88 18.47 19.48
C CYS A 454 6.93 19.16 18.59
N VAL A 455 7.18 18.65 17.37
CA VAL A 455 8.15 19.25 16.43
C VAL A 455 7.71 20.63 15.93
N LEU A 456 6.42 20.83 15.63
CA LEU A 456 5.91 22.15 15.20
C LEU A 456 6.07 23.20 16.32
N LEU A 457 5.93 22.80 17.59
CA LEU A 457 6.19 23.69 18.73
C LEU A 457 7.68 24.11 18.79
N GLU A 458 8.62 23.18 18.61
CA GLU A 458 10.06 23.51 18.57
C GLU A 458 10.42 24.43 17.40
N ILE A 459 9.82 24.22 16.22
CA ILE A 459 10.02 25.10 15.07
C ILE A 459 9.50 26.51 15.37
N GLY A 460 8.33 26.63 15.99
CA GLY A 460 7.75 27.94 16.36
C GLY A 460 8.52 28.66 17.48
N MET A 461 9.00 27.94 18.48
CA MET A 461 9.77 28.49 19.62
C MET A 461 11.25 28.69 19.30
N TRP A 462 11.77 28.00 18.29
CA TRP A 462 13.20 27.87 17.96
C TRP A 462 14.09 27.40 19.14
N GLN A 463 13.54 26.51 19.97
CA GLN A 463 14.18 25.94 21.16
C GLN A 463 13.82 24.45 21.32
N PRO A 464 14.72 23.61 21.87
CA PRO A 464 14.44 22.19 22.06
C PRO A 464 13.42 21.95 23.18
N LEU A 465 12.60 20.90 23.07
CA LEU A 465 11.56 20.58 24.08
C LEU A 465 12.11 20.38 25.49
N SER A 466 13.35 19.90 25.62
CA SER A 466 14.05 19.74 26.90
C SER A 466 14.27 21.05 27.66
N GLU A 467 14.30 22.19 26.97
CA GLU A 467 14.32 23.54 27.55
C GLU A 467 12.90 24.12 27.71
N LEU A 468 11.95 23.61 26.93
CA LEU A 468 10.58 24.13 26.92
C LEU A 468 9.69 23.50 28.00
N VAL A 469 9.84 22.21 28.30
CA VAL A 469 9.01 21.46 29.26
C VAL A 469 9.82 20.45 30.07
N VAL A 470 9.33 20.14 31.28
CA VAL A 470 9.96 19.13 32.14
C VAL A 470 9.74 17.75 31.54
N ILE A 471 10.82 17.09 31.13
CA ILE A 471 10.78 15.73 30.55
C ILE A 471 10.14 14.76 31.57
N PRO A 472 9.01 14.12 31.22
CA PRO A 472 8.26 13.29 32.17
C PRO A 472 9.01 12.00 32.48
N ARG A 473 9.15 11.66 33.76
CA ARG A 473 9.81 10.40 34.14
C ARG A 473 8.89 9.20 33.87
N ARG A 474 9.46 8.13 33.34
CA ARG A 474 8.74 6.87 33.03
C ARG A 474 7.87 6.42 34.21
N GLY A 475 6.60 6.10 33.93
CA GLY A 475 5.64 5.65 34.94
C GLY A 475 4.96 6.76 35.74
N ARG A 476 5.11 8.04 35.37
CA ARG A 476 4.40 9.17 36.00
C ARG A 476 3.44 9.86 35.01
N PRO A 477 2.21 9.32 34.79
CA PRO A 477 1.26 9.89 33.83
C PRO A 477 0.89 11.36 34.14
N ALA A 478 0.84 11.74 35.41
CA ALA A 478 0.60 13.12 35.83
C ALA A 478 1.71 14.11 35.37
N GLU A 479 2.95 13.66 35.16
CA GLU A 479 4.00 14.50 34.57
C GLU A 479 3.85 14.62 33.05
N ALA A 480 3.52 13.53 32.36
CA ALA A 480 3.32 13.55 30.92
C ALA A 480 2.11 14.41 30.51
N ASN A 481 1.02 14.36 31.27
CA ASN A 481 -0.14 15.23 31.04
C ASN A 481 0.16 16.69 31.38
N ARG A 482 0.95 16.99 32.44
CA ARG A 482 1.42 18.36 32.69
C ARG A 482 2.27 18.89 31.54
N ALA A 483 3.24 18.12 31.05
CA ALA A 483 4.06 18.50 29.90
C ALA A 483 3.22 18.77 28.63
N ARG A 484 2.15 17.99 28.38
CA ARG A 484 1.18 18.25 27.30
C ARG A 484 0.46 19.60 27.46
N GLU A 485 0.01 19.94 28.66
CA GLU A 485 -0.63 21.25 28.90
C GLU A 485 0.37 22.41 28.87
N ASP A 486 1.58 22.23 29.39
CA ASP A 486 2.67 23.23 29.30
C ASP A 486 3.04 23.50 27.83
N MET A 487 3.12 22.45 26.99
CA MET A 487 3.33 22.58 25.54
C MET A 487 2.18 23.33 24.84
N LYS A 488 0.92 23.08 25.22
CA LYS A 488 -0.24 23.82 24.70
C LYS A 488 -0.22 25.29 25.11
N ALA A 489 0.15 25.61 26.35
CA ALA A 489 0.30 26.99 26.81
C ALA A 489 1.42 27.73 26.07
N LYS A 490 2.53 27.04 25.77
CA LYS A 490 3.57 27.61 24.90
C LYS A 490 3.10 27.83 23.46
N ALA A 491 2.28 26.93 22.92
CA ALA A 491 1.63 27.13 21.63
C ALA A 491 0.70 28.37 21.60
N GLU A 492 0.08 28.77 22.73
CA GLU A 492 -0.65 30.06 22.82
C GLU A 492 0.26 31.27 22.70
N SER A 493 1.43 31.24 23.34
CA SER A 493 2.39 32.35 23.26
C SER A 493 2.91 32.59 21.83
N LEU A 494 2.89 31.56 20.98
CA LEU A 494 3.26 31.66 19.57
C LEU A 494 2.23 32.41 18.69
N ILE A 495 1.01 32.70 19.15
CA ILE A 495 -0.01 33.40 18.34
C ILE A 495 0.51 34.75 17.81
N GLY A 496 1.31 35.47 18.60
CA GLY A 496 1.91 36.74 18.21
C GLY A 496 3.13 36.64 17.29
N VAL A 497 3.67 35.43 17.08
CA VAL A 497 4.92 35.19 16.31
C VAL A 497 4.63 34.41 15.02
N THR A 498 3.86 33.34 15.10
CA THR A 498 3.53 32.44 13.98
C THR A 498 2.10 32.59 13.46
N GLY A 499 1.31 33.47 14.09
CA GLY A 499 -0.12 33.62 13.81
C GLY A 499 -0.99 32.56 14.49
N SER A 500 -2.29 32.85 14.57
CA SER A 500 -3.29 32.03 15.27
C SER A 500 -3.52 30.66 14.64
N VAL A 501 -3.40 30.54 13.31
CA VAL A 501 -3.60 29.28 12.58
C VAL A 501 -2.53 28.24 12.95
N TYR A 502 -1.26 28.63 12.95
CA TYR A 502 -0.14 27.74 13.31
C TYR A 502 -0.24 27.28 14.77
N ALA A 503 -0.51 28.21 15.69
CA ALA A 503 -0.75 27.93 17.10
C ALA A 503 -1.94 26.97 17.34
N ALA A 504 -3.05 27.17 16.62
CA ALA A 504 -4.22 26.31 16.71
C ALA A 504 -3.93 24.88 16.20
N VAL A 505 -3.15 24.75 15.12
CA VAL A 505 -2.70 23.44 14.62
C VAL A 505 -1.83 22.72 15.64
N ILE A 506 -0.82 23.40 16.23
CA ILE A 506 0.04 22.79 17.26
C ILE A 506 -0.81 22.24 18.41
N LYS A 507 -1.71 23.07 18.96
CA LYS A 507 -2.64 22.65 20.01
C LYS A 507 -3.46 21.42 19.62
N LYS A 508 -4.03 21.42 18.41
CA LYS A 508 -4.86 20.33 17.91
C LYS A 508 -4.07 19.04 17.70
N CYS A 509 -2.80 19.12 17.31
CA CYS A 509 -1.87 18.00 17.28
C CYS A 509 -1.51 17.49 18.68
N LEU A 510 -1.27 18.39 19.65
CA LEU A 510 -0.96 18.04 21.04
C LEU A 510 -2.17 17.52 21.82
N ASP A 511 -3.40 17.78 21.36
CA ASP A 511 -4.64 17.36 22.02
C ASP A 511 -5.26 16.08 21.45
N VAL A 512 -4.59 15.41 20.51
CA VAL A 512 -5.08 14.16 19.94
C VAL A 512 -5.11 13.03 20.95
N ASP A 513 -6.12 12.18 20.86
CA ASP A 513 -6.22 10.97 21.66
C ASP A 513 -6.92 9.87 20.86
N PRO A 514 -6.46 8.60 20.92
CA PRO A 514 -7.18 7.49 20.33
C PRO A 514 -8.51 7.28 21.04
N HIS A 515 -9.60 7.15 20.27
CA HIS A 515 -10.94 6.90 20.81
C HIS A 515 -11.04 5.47 21.34
N SER A 516 -11.40 5.32 22.62
CA SER A 516 -11.57 4.02 23.30
C SER A 516 -12.65 3.14 22.67
N ASP A 517 -13.70 3.77 22.13
CA ASP A 517 -14.95 3.10 21.78
C ASP A 517 -14.99 2.68 20.30
N LEU A 518 -13.95 3.03 19.54
CA LEU A 518 -13.83 2.74 18.11
C LEU A 518 -12.90 1.55 17.86
N SER A 519 -13.25 0.72 16.87
CA SER A 519 -12.31 -0.25 16.33
C SER A 519 -11.07 0.47 15.79
N GLU A 520 -9.92 -0.19 15.87
CA GLU A 520 -8.65 0.42 15.43
C GLU A 520 -8.66 0.81 13.93
N GLU A 521 -9.48 0.15 13.11
CA GLU A 521 -9.73 0.54 11.71
C GLU A 521 -10.45 1.90 11.61
N LYS A 522 -11.54 2.09 12.35
CA LYS A 522 -12.25 3.38 12.43
C LYS A 522 -11.36 4.48 13.03
N ASN A 523 -10.55 4.17 14.04
CA ASN A 523 -9.55 5.10 14.59
C ASN A 523 -8.52 5.54 13.53
N ASN A 524 -8.10 4.64 12.63
CA ASN A 524 -7.19 4.99 11.53
C ASN A 524 -7.86 5.92 10.50
N ASP A 525 -9.15 5.72 10.20
CA ASP A 525 -9.92 6.57 9.29
C ASP A 525 -10.11 7.99 9.87
N VAL A 526 -10.49 8.08 11.17
CA VAL A 526 -10.60 9.37 11.89
C VAL A 526 -9.26 10.09 11.92
N CYS A 527 -8.16 9.38 12.19
CA CYS A 527 -6.81 9.95 12.18
C CYS A 527 -6.40 10.47 10.78
N ALA A 528 -6.80 9.78 9.70
CA ALA A 528 -6.55 10.22 8.32
C ALA A 528 -7.37 11.47 7.93
N ALA A 529 -8.63 11.56 8.38
CA ALA A 529 -9.44 12.75 8.20
C ALA A 529 -8.85 13.95 8.96
N LEU A 530 -8.44 13.74 10.22
CA LEU A 530 -7.76 14.75 11.05
C LEU A 530 -6.45 15.25 10.40
N LEU A 531 -5.61 14.35 9.91
CA LEU A 531 -4.37 14.72 9.19
C LEU A 531 -4.67 15.58 7.94
N SER A 532 -5.72 15.24 7.20
CA SER A 532 -6.13 16.00 6.01
C SER A 532 -6.61 17.42 6.38
N GLU A 533 -7.33 17.55 7.49
CA GLU A 533 -7.75 18.85 8.04
C GLU A 533 -6.54 19.68 8.49
N LEU A 534 -5.62 19.10 9.27
CA LEU A 534 -4.42 19.80 9.78
C LEU A 534 -3.52 20.30 8.64
N ILE A 535 -3.36 19.52 7.57
CA ILE A 535 -2.65 19.95 6.35
C ILE A 535 -3.39 21.10 5.67
N GLY A 536 -4.72 21.05 5.62
CA GLY A 536 -5.56 22.12 5.06
C GLY A 536 -5.46 23.43 5.84
N GLU A 537 -5.39 23.38 7.17
CA GLU A 537 -5.19 24.56 8.03
C GLU A 537 -3.77 25.11 7.89
N LEU A 538 -2.72 24.27 7.96
CA LEU A 538 -1.34 24.72 7.74
C LEU A 538 -1.12 25.34 6.36
N GLY A 539 -1.84 24.87 5.33
CA GLY A 539 -1.82 25.44 3.99
C GLY A 539 -2.38 26.87 3.90
N LYS A 540 -3.05 27.38 4.94
CA LYS A 540 -3.51 28.78 5.04
C LYS A 540 -2.46 29.72 5.65
N CYS A 541 -1.40 29.18 6.27
CA CYS A 541 -0.29 29.98 6.76
C CYS A 541 0.50 30.53 5.56
N SER A 542 0.58 31.85 5.42
CA SER A 542 1.50 32.50 4.49
C SER A 542 2.93 32.37 4.98
N ALA A 543 3.84 31.94 4.09
CA ALA A 543 5.29 31.96 4.31
C ALA A 543 5.89 33.31 3.91
#